data_AF-A0A7K0W568-F1
#
_entry.id   AF-A0A7K0W568-F1
#
_cell.length_a   1.000
_cell.length_b   1.000
_cell.length_c   1.000
_cell.angle_alpha   90.00
_cell.angle_beta   90.00
_cell.angle_gamma   90.00
#
_symmetry.space_group_name_H-M   'P 1'
#
loop_
_entity.id
_entity.type
_entity.pdbx_description
1 polymer ?
#
loop_
_entity_poly.entity_id
_entity_poly.type
_entity_poly.pdbx_seq_one_letter_code
_entity_poly.pdbx_strand_id
1 'polypeptide(L)'
;MSSQEFDQVIIDIVDYVEKYEVTSDLAIETAWHCLLDTIGCGLEALDYEACTKLLGPLVPGTTVENGVRVPGTSFVLDPVQGAFNIGAMIRWLDFNDTWLAAEWGHPSDNLGAILATADWLSQNPVPGKKPLLMMDVLQAMVKAHEIQGCIALENSFNKVGLDHVLLVKVASTAVVAQMMGLTRQQVLNAVSLAWVDGQALRTYR
;
A
#
# COMPACT_ATOMS: atom_id res chain seq x y z
N MET A 1 -16.35 12.06 29.73
CA MET A 1 -15.18 12.19 28.83
C MET A 1 -15.71 12.76 27.53
N SER A 2 -15.27 13.93 27.08
CA SER A 2 -15.72 14.47 25.79
C SER A 2 -15.24 13.54 24.69
N SER A 3 -16.15 13.02 23.86
CA SER A 3 -15.78 12.34 22.62
C SER A 3 -15.19 13.38 21.68
N GLN A 4 -13.86 13.53 21.68
CA GLN A 4 -13.21 14.30 20.62
C GLN A 4 -13.50 13.61 19.29
N GLU A 5 -13.93 14.40 18.31
CA GLU A 5 -14.14 13.94 16.95
C GLU A 5 -12.79 13.71 16.26
N PHE A 6 -12.78 12.88 15.21
CA PHE A 6 -11.58 12.70 14.38
C PHE A 6 -11.28 13.98 13.61
N ASP A 7 -10.00 14.24 13.35
CA ASP A 7 -9.59 15.38 12.53
C ASP A 7 -10.16 15.27 11.11
N GLN A 8 -10.53 16.41 10.52
CA GLN A 8 -11.19 16.46 9.21
C GLN A 8 -10.39 15.76 8.11
N VAL A 9 -9.06 15.87 8.12
CA VAL A 9 -8.19 15.18 7.16
C VAL A 9 -8.38 13.66 7.20
N ILE A 10 -8.54 13.10 8.40
CA ILE A 10 -8.80 11.66 8.57
C ILE A 10 -10.20 11.32 8.04
N ILE A 11 -11.20 12.15 8.37
CA ILE A 11 -12.57 11.97 7.90
C ILE A 11 -12.63 11.99 6.36
N ASP A 12 -11.94 12.93 5.72
CA ASP A 12 -11.93 13.09 4.26
C ASP A 12 -11.30 11.88 3.56
N ILE A 13 -10.17 11.38 4.09
CA ILE A 13 -9.53 10.14 3.59
C ILE A 13 -10.50 8.96 3.70
N VAL A 14 -11.15 8.79 4.86
CA VAL A 14 -12.07 7.67 5.07
C VAL A 14 -13.32 7.79 4.20
N ASP A 15 -13.90 8.98 4.09
CA ASP A 15 -15.02 9.26 3.20
C ASP A 15 -14.68 8.94 1.75
N TYR A 16 -13.50 9.33 1.29
CA TYR A 16 -13.02 9.04 -0.04
C TYR A 16 -12.90 7.53 -0.29
N VAL A 17 -12.20 6.78 0.57
CA VAL A 17 -12.01 5.34 0.31
C VAL A 17 -13.33 4.55 0.40
N GLU A 18 -14.26 4.97 1.26
CA GLU A 18 -15.55 4.29 1.45
C GLU A 18 -16.58 4.63 0.36
N LYS A 19 -16.68 5.90 -0.03
CA LYS A 19 -17.83 6.41 -0.80
C LYS A 19 -17.48 6.73 -2.25
N TYR A 20 -16.22 7.02 -2.56
CA TYR A 20 -15.83 7.36 -3.92
C TYR A 20 -15.76 6.10 -4.79
N GLU A 21 -16.41 6.17 -5.95
CA GLU A 21 -16.33 5.18 -7.01
C GLU A 21 -15.44 5.70 -8.13
N VAL A 22 -14.41 4.92 -8.50
CA VAL A 22 -13.51 5.29 -9.59
C VAL A 22 -14.23 5.03 -10.91
N THR A 23 -14.65 6.09 -11.59
CA THR A 23 -15.43 6.02 -12.84
C THR A 23 -14.63 6.41 -14.08
N SER A 24 -13.35 6.77 -13.93
CA SER A 24 -12.48 7.17 -15.03
C SER A 24 -11.84 5.95 -15.69
N ASP A 25 -12.24 5.64 -16.92
CA ASP A 25 -11.64 4.57 -17.73
C ASP A 25 -10.12 4.77 -17.88
N LEU A 26 -9.69 6.03 -18.11
CA LEU A 26 -8.27 6.38 -18.21
C LEU A 26 -7.51 6.07 -16.91
N ALA A 27 -8.12 6.32 -15.76
CA ALA A 27 -7.47 6.02 -14.46
C ALA A 27 -7.29 4.51 -14.28
N ILE A 28 -8.28 3.70 -14.64
CA ILE A 28 -8.20 2.24 -14.56
C ILE A 28 -7.21 1.67 -15.57
N GLU A 29 -7.21 2.16 -16.81
CA GLU A 29 -6.24 1.76 -17.84
C GLU A 29 -4.80 2.11 -17.42
N THR A 30 -4.60 3.31 -16.87
CA THR A 30 -3.28 3.72 -16.38
C THR A 30 -2.86 2.91 -15.16
N ALA A 31 -3.78 2.60 -14.23
CA ALA A 31 -3.50 1.73 -13.09
C ALA A 31 -3.12 0.32 -13.54
N TRP A 32 -3.71 -0.19 -14.63
CA TRP A 32 -3.32 -1.46 -15.22
C TRP A 32 -1.89 -1.42 -15.76
N HIS A 33 -1.50 -0.36 -16.48
CA HIS A 33 -0.12 -0.19 -16.92
C HIS A 33 0.86 -0.05 -15.74
N CYS A 34 0.51 0.75 -14.73
CA CYS A 34 1.29 0.90 -13.50
C CYS A 34 1.48 -0.44 -12.79
N LEU A 35 0.44 -1.28 -12.70
CA LEU A 35 0.55 -2.63 -12.11
C LEU A 35 1.60 -3.48 -12.84
N LEU A 36 1.54 -3.52 -14.18
CA LEU A 36 2.47 -4.33 -14.98
C LEU A 36 3.92 -3.83 -14.87
N ASP A 37 4.12 -2.51 -14.94
CA ASP A 37 5.41 -1.85 -14.78
C ASP A 37 6.02 -2.14 -13.39
N THR A 38 5.22 -1.93 -12.34
CA THR A 38 5.65 -2.12 -10.94
C THR A 38 6.04 -3.56 -10.65
N ILE A 39 5.26 -4.54 -11.16
CA ILE A 39 5.63 -5.96 -11.05
C ILE A 39 6.90 -6.26 -11.85
N GLY A 40 7.06 -5.67 -13.04
CA GLY A 40 8.29 -5.78 -13.84
C GLY A 40 9.53 -5.31 -13.07
N CYS A 41 9.47 -4.14 -12.45
CA CYS A 41 10.53 -3.60 -11.59
C CYS A 41 10.85 -4.58 -10.44
N GLY A 42 9.82 -5.12 -9.79
CA GLY A 42 9.98 -6.08 -8.71
C GLY A 42 10.64 -7.40 -9.15
N LEU A 43 10.36 -7.88 -10.36
CA LEU A 43 11.01 -9.06 -10.92
C LEU A 43 12.48 -8.80 -11.24
N GLU A 44 12.82 -7.64 -11.79
CA GLU A 44 14.23 -7.25 -12.05
C GLU A 44 15.04 -7.15 -10.75
N ALA A 45 14.42 -6.68 -9.66
CA ALA A 45 15.07 -6.59 -8.35
C ALA A 45 15.55 -7.96 -7.80
N LEU A 46 14.98 -9.08 -8.26
CA LEU A 46 15.37 -10.43 -7.83
C LEU A 46 16.76 -10.84 -8.30
N ASP A 47 17.35 -10.16 -9.29
CA ASP A 47 18.72 -10.39 -9.73
C ASP A 47 19.77 -9.76 -8.79
N TYR A 48 19.34 -9.02 -7.77
CA TYR A 48 20.22 -8.27 -6.87
C TYR A 48 20.23 -8.87 -5.46
N GLU A 49 21.37 -9.46 -5.05
CA GLU A 49 21.55 -10.05 -3.71
C GLU A 49 21.25 -9.06 -2.57
N ALA A 50 21.53 -7.77 -2.80
CA ALA A 50 21.23 -6.73 -1.84
C ALA A 50 19.73 -6.64 -1.51
N CYS A 51 18.86 -6.89 -2.50
CA CYS A 51 17.40 -6.99 -2.34
C CYS A 51 17.04 -8.34 -1.72
N THR A 52 17.45 -9.43 -2.38
CA THR A 52 16.95 -10.78 -2.07
C THR A 52 17.34 -11.29 -0.69
N LYS A 53 18.45 -10.79 -0.12
CA LYS A 53 18.85 -11.11 1.27
C LYS A 53 17.86 -10.61 2.33
N LEU A 54 16.98 -9.67 1.99
CA LEU A 54 15.95 -9.12 2.88
C LEU A 54 14.58 -9.79 2.69
N LEU A 55 14.43 -10.62 1.66
CA LEU A 55 13.18 -11.30 1.33
C LEU A 55 13.04 -12.62 2.10
N GLY A 56 11.84 -13.18 2.07
CA GLY A 56 11.46 -14.43 2.71
C GLY A 56 10.87 -14.27 4.10
N PRO A 57 10.69 -15.38 4.82
CA PRO A 57 10.09 -15.38 6.15
C PRO A 57 11.07 -14.82 7.20
N LEU A 58 10.53 -14.16 8.23
CA LEU A 58 11.31 -13.69 9.38
C LEU A 58 12.00 -14.83 10.14
N VAL A 59 11.34 -15.99 10.21
CA VAL A 59 11.89 -17.21 10.81
C VAL A 59 12.13 -18.23 9.70
N PRO A 60 13.39 -18.62 9.43
CA PRO A 60 13.71 -19.57 8.36
C PRO A 60 12.89 -20.86 8.43
N GLY A 61 12.41 -21.32 7.27
CA GLY A 61 11.56 -22.51 7.17
C GLY A 61 10.06 -22.27 7.42
N THR A 62 9.66 -21.06 7.81
CA THR A 62 8.24 -20.72 7.94
C THR A 62 7.56 -20.65 6.58
N THR A 63 6.40 -21.29 6.48
CA THR A 63 5.44 -21.14 5.38
C THR A 63 4.05 -20.97 5.99
N VAL A 64 3.22 -20.14 5.39
CA VAL A 64 1.86 -19.88 5.88
C VAL A 64 0.87 -20.55 4.95
N GLU A 65 0.02 -21.43 5.49
CA GLU A 65 -1.08 -22.02 4.72
C GLU A 65 -2.02 -20.92 4.22
N ASN A 66 -2.36 -20.94 2.94
CA ASN A 66 -3.15 -19.90 2.27
C ASN A 66 -2.57 -18.48 2.46
N GLY A 67 -1.24 -18.37 2.59
CA GLY A 67 -0.53 -17.11 2.74
C GLY A 67 -0.31 -16.37 1.41
N VAL A 68 0.29 -15.18 1.51
CA VAL A 68 0.64 -14.33 0.37
C VAL A 68 1.79 -14.92 -0.42
N ARG A 69 1.60 -15.00 -1.73
CA ARG A 69 2.63 -15.42 -2.68
C ARG A 69 3.39 -14.20 -3.17
N VAL A 70 4.71 -14.21 -2.97
CA VAL A 70 5.58 -13.12 -3.44
C VAL A 70 5.97 -13.39 -4.92
N PRO A 71 5.62 -12.50 -5.88
CA PRO A 71 5.88 -12.72 -7.30
C PRO A 71 7.33 -13.08 -7.61
N GLY A 72 7.55 -14.03 -8.51
CA GLY A 72 8.91 -14.45 -8.90
C GLY A 72 9.66 -15.31 -7.86
N THR A 73 9.03 -15.64 -6.72
CA THR A 73 9.65 -16.47 -5.67
C THR A 73 8.77 -17.67 -5.31
N SER A 74 9.28 -18.56 -4.46
CA SER A 74 8.52 -19.66 -3.87
C SER A 74 7.96 -19.33 -2.47
N PHE A 75 8.06 -18.07 -2.01
CA PHE A 75 7.64 -17.71 -0.66
C PHE A 75 6.13 -17.65 -0.53
N VAL A 76 5.63 -18.19 0.58
CA VAL A 76 4.23 -18.11 1.00
C VAL A 76 4.20 -17.60 2.45
N LEU A 77 3.86 -16.32 2.62
CA LEU A 77 4.10 -15.55 3.85
C LEU A 77 2.79 -15.04 4.46
N ASP A 78 2.84 -14.53 5.69
CA ASP A 78 1.72 -13.76 6.24
C ASP A 78 1.57 -12.43 5.46
N PRO A 79 0.39 -11.79 5.48
CA PRO A 79 0.15 -10.58 4.67
C PRO A 79 1.05 -9.40 5.01
N VAL A 80 1.58 -9.31 6.23
CA VAL A 80 2.50 -8.22 6.61
C VAL A 80 3.87 -8.46 6.00
N GLN A 81 4.44 -9.66 6.16
CA GLN A 81 5.73 -9.99 5.58
C GLN A 81 5.68 -10.07 4.05
N GLY A 82 4.57 -10.56 3.48
CA GLY A 82 4.31 -10.53 2.05
C GLY A 82 4.28 -9.11 1.49
N ALA A 83 3.62 -8.17 2.18
CA ALA A 83 3.59 -6.77 1.78
C ALA A 83 4.99 -6.13 1.80
N PHE A 84 5.78 -6.40 2.84
CA PHE A 84 7.17 -5.94 2.91
C PHE A 84 8.00 -6.48 1.74
N ASN A 85 7.88 -7.77 1.44
CA ASN A 85 8.64 -8.40 0.35
C ASN A 85 8.31 -7.76 -1.00
N ILE A 86 7.01 -7.66 -1.32
CA ILE A 86 6.56 -7.05 -2.58
C ILE A 86 6.98 -5.59 -2.65
N GLY A 87 6.74 -4.81 -1.58
CA GLY A 87 7.09 -3.39 -1.51
C GLY A 87 8.60 -3.13 -1.66
N ALA A 88 9.43 -3.94 -0.99
CA ALA A 88 10.88 -3.83 -1.10
C ALA A 88 11.38 -4.14 -2.52
N MET A 89 10.83 -5.18 -3.16
CA MET A 89 11.20 -5.56 -4.52
C MET A 89 10.84 -4.46 -5.52
N ILE A 90 9.60 -3.99 -5.50
CA ILE A 90 9.07 -3.11 -6.56
C ILE A 90 9.75 -1.74 -6.57
N ARG A 91 10.27 -1.31 -5.41
CA ARG A 91 10.96 -0.02 -5.27
C ARG A 91 12.49 -0.13 -5.36
N TRP A 92 13.05 -1.34 -5.33
CA TRP A 92 14.48 -1.57 -5.08
C TRP A 92 15.41 -0.81 -6.02
N LEU A 93 15.09 -0.81 -7.31
CA LEU A 93 15.94 -0.27 -8.38
C LEU A 93 15.62 1.17 -8.75
N ASP A 94 14.59 1.77 -8.13
CA ASP A 94 14.14 3.14 -8.45
C ASP A 94 13.69 3.33 -9.91
N PHE A 95 13.07 2.30 -10.48
CA PHE A 95 12.54 2.32 -11.86
C PHE A 95 11.01 2.38 -11.93
N ASN A 96 10.33 2.19 -10.80
CA ASN A 96 8.88 2.27 -10.73
C ASN A 96 8.38 3.71 -10.86
N ASP A 97 7.05 3.87 -10.87
CA ASP A 97 6.38 5.14 -11.11
C ASP A 97 6.84 6.29 -10.19
N THR A 98 6.49 7.53 -10.55
CA THR A 98 6.90 8.71 -9.77
C THR A 98 5.85 9.79 -9.79
N TRP A 99 5.65 10.42 -8.63
CA TRP A 99 4.84 11.63 -8.45
C TRP A 99 5.70 12.77 -7.91
N LEU A 100 5.85 13.84 -8.69
CA LEU A 100 6.67 15.00 -8.35
C LEU A 100 5.77 16.18 -7.94
N ALA A 101 5.81 16.51 -6.65
CA ALA A 101 5.05 17.61 -6.07
C ALA A 101 5.86 18.37 -4.99
N ALA A 102 5.20 19.04 -4.03
CA ALA A 102 5.90 19.65 -2.88
C ALA A 102 6.64 18.60 -2.04
N GLU A 103 6.09 17.39 -1.99
CA GLU A 103 6.81 16.17 -1.62
C GLU A 103 6.92 15.24 -2.84
N TRP A 104 8.08 14.60 -3.00
CA TRP A 104 8.28 13.58 -4.03
C TRP A 104 7.97 12.20 -3.49
N GLY A 105 7.46 11.31 -4.33
CA GLY A 105 7.26 9.91 -3.94
C GLY A 105 6.90 9.00 -5.09
N HIS A 106 6.71 7.73 -4.75
CA HIS A 106 6.40 6.65 -5.69
C HIS A 106 5.10 5.97 -5.23
N PRO A 107 3.93 6.40 -5.73
CA PRO A 107 2.67 5.86 -5.24
C PRO A 107 2.47 4.37 -5.54
N SER A 108 3.18 3.80 -6.52
CA SER A 108 3.16 2.36 -6.76
C SER A 108 3.67 1.54 -5.58
N ASP A 109 4.43 2.14 -4.64
CA ASP A 109 4.92 1.48 -3.43
C ASP A 109 3.78 0.87 -2.58
N ASN A 110 2.57 1.46 -2.64
CA ASN A 110 1.38 0.95 -1.96
C ASN A 110 0.92 -0.41 -2.50
N LEU A 111 1.37 -0.82 -3.70
CA LEU A 111 1.02 -2.12 -4.30
C LEU A 111 1.44 -3.28 -3.39
N GLY A 112 2.52 -3.14 -2.61
CA GLY A 112 2.94 -4.17 -1.66
C GLY A 112 1.82 -4.54 -0.68
N ALA A 113 1.23 -3.56 -0.02
CA ALA A 113 0.15 -3.78 0.95
C ALA A 113 -1.16 -4.22 0.28
N ILE A 114 -1.50 -3.62 -0.86
CA ILE A 114 -2.72 -3.89 -1.62
C ILE A 114 -2.71 -5.33 -2.14
N LEU A 115 -1.66 -5.73 -2.85
CA LEU A 115 -1.58 -7.04 -3.49
C LEU A 115 -1.46 -8.16 -2.47
N ALA A 116 -0.63 -7.97 -1.43
CA ALA A 116 -0.50 -8.94 -0.35
C ALA A 116 -1.85 -9.18 0.35
N THR A 117 -2.57 -8.12 0.70
CA THR A 117 -3.87 -8.27 1.36
C THR A 117 -4.90 -8.91 0.44
N ALA A 118 -4.97 -8.47 -0.83
CA ALA A 118 -5.92 -9.00 -1.80
C ALA A 118 -5.68 -10.49 -2.05
N ASP A 119 -4.42 -10.92 -2.18
CA ASP A 119 -4.04 -12.31 -2.38
C ASP A 119 -4.47 -13.18 -1.18
N TRP A 120 -4.10 -12.73 0.03
CA TRP A 120 -4.42 -13.45 1.25
C TRP A 120 -5.94 -13.57 1.48
N LEU A 121 -6.71 -12.48 1.32
CA LEU A 121 -8.17 -12.51 1.46
C LEU A 121 -8.84 -13.41 0.42
N SER A 122 -8.31 -13.43 -0.82
CA SER A 122 -8.86 -14.27 -1.89
C SER A 122 -8.63 -15.76 -1.63
N GLN A 123 -7.52 -16.11 -0.99
CA GLN A 123 -7.22 -17.49 -0.58
C GLN A 123 -7.95 -17.91 0.71
N ASN A 124 -8.46 -16.95 1.49
CA ASN A 124 -9.19 -17.17 2.73
C ASN A 124 -10.63 -16.60 2.63
N PRO A 125 -11.47 -17.13 1.72
CA PRO A 125 -12.79 -16.55 1.46
C PRO A 125 -13.70 -16.65 2.69
N VAL A 126 -14.33 -15.53 3.04
CA VAL A 126 -15.34 -15.48 4.10
C VAL A 126 -16.70 -15.81 3.48
N PRO A 127 -17.45 -16.81 4.01
CA PRO A 127 -18.78 -17.14 3.50
C PRO A 127 -19.69 -15.91 3.41
N GLY A 128 -20.31 -15.71 2.24
CA GLY A 128 -21.20 -14.56 1.99
C GLY A 128 -20.50 -13.27 1.56
N LYS A 129 -19.17 -13.19 1.57
CA LYS A 129 -18.43 -12.10 0.91
C LYS A 129 -18.13 -12.45 -0.55
N LYS A 130 -18.17 -11.45 -1.42
CA LYS A 130 -17.76 -11.60 -2.82
C LYS A 130 -16.25 -11.81 -2.90
N PRO A 131 -15.75 -12.64 -3.85
CA PRO A 131 -14.32 -12.74 -4.09
C PRO A 131 -13.77 -11.40 -4.60
N LEU A 132 -12.53 -11.09 -4.24
CA LEU A 132 -11.82 -9.96 -4.82
C LEU A 132 -11.40 -10.30 -6.26
N LEU A 133 -11.46 -9.29 -7.11
CA LEU A 133 -10.99 -9.32 -8.49
C LEU A 133 -9.79 -8.39 -8.66
N MET A 134 -9.05 -8.55 -9.74
CA MET A 134 -7.98 -7.60 -10.06
C MET A 134 -8.49 -6.17 -10.27
N MET A 135 -9.77 -6.00 -10.66
CA MET A 135 -10.38 -4.68 -10.71
C MET A 135 -10.41 -4.00 -9.33
N ASP A 136 -10.61 -4.74 -8.24
CA ASP A 136 -10.57 -4.19 -6.87
C ASP A 136 -9.15 -3.73 -6.51
N VAL A 137 -8.12 -4.47 -6.97
CA VAL A 137 -6.71 -4.08 -6.82
C VAL A 137 -6.42 -2.79 -7.58
N LEU A 138 -6.86 -2.67 -8.84
CA LEU A 138 -6.66 -1.46 -9.65
C LEU A 138 -7.36 -0.24 -9.02
N GLN A 139 -8.59 -0.40 -8.54
CA GLN A 139 -9.31 0.67 -7.85
C GLN A 139 -8.61 1.09 -6.54
N ALA A 140 -8.08 0.12 -5.77
CA ALA A 140 -7.30 0.41 -4.57
C ALA A 140 -6.00 1.13 -4.91
N MET A 141 -5.32 0.77 -6.00
CA MET A 141 -4.13 1.49 -6.47
C MET A 141 -4.46 2.94 -6.79
N VAL A 142 -5.52 3.21 -7.57
CA VAL A 142 -5.95 4.59 -7.88
C VAL A 142 -6.22 5.37 -6.60
N LYS A 143 -6.97 4.79 -5.65
CA LYS A 143 -7.28 5.46 -4.38
C LYS A 143 -6.03 5.75 -3.55
N ALA A 144 -5.06 4.83 -3.53
CA ALA A 144 -3.80 5.06 -2.82
C ALA A 144 -2.96 6.17 -3.47
N HIS A 145 -2.93 6.21 -4.81
CA HIS A 145 -2.26 7.28 -5.55
C HIS A 145 -2.89 8.64 -5.24
N GLU A 146 -4.22 8.71 -5.19
CA GLU A 146 -4.94 9.94 -4.87
C GLU A 146 -4.60 10.45 -3.46
N ILE A 147 -4.66 9.58 -2.45
CA ILE A 147 -4.38 9.97 -1.05
C ILE A 147 -2.93 10.46 -0.91
N GLN A 148 -1.96 9.69 -1.39
CA GLN A 148 -0.54 10.05 -1.28
C GLN A 148 -0.23 11.29 -2.13
N GLY A 149 -0.67 11.31 -3.38
CA GLY A 149 -0.38 12.35 -4.35
C GLY A 149 -0.98 13.70 -3.96
N CYS A 150 -2.25 13.73 -3.55
CA CYS A 150 -2.94 14.97 -3.18
C CYS A 150 -2.39 15.59 -1.90
N ILE A 151 -2.05 14.79 -0.89
CA ILE A 151 -1.37 15.32 0.31
C ILE A 151 0.01 15.90 -0.08
N ALA A 152 0.74 15.22 -0.96
CA ALA A 152 2.06 15.65 -1.43
C ALA A 152 2.06 16.92 -2.30
N LEU A 153 0.91 17.35 -2.85
CA LEU A 153 0.80 18.54 -3.71
C LEU A 153 1.35 19.80 -3.03
N GLU A 154 0.98 20.02 -1.77
CA GLU A 154 1.28 21.27 -1.06
C GLU A 154 2.03 21.05 0.27
N ASN A 155 2.11 19.79 0.74
CA ASN A 155 2.75 19.46 2.01
C ASN A 155 4.10 18.78 1.78
N SER A 156 5.16 19.38 2.32
CA SER A 156 6.53 18.92 2.14
C SER A 156 7.09 18.41 3.47
N PHE A 157 7.13 17.10 3.64
CA PHE A 157 7.67 16.47 4.86
C PHE A 157 9.21 16.48 4.87
N ASN A 158 9.85 16.66 3.71
CA ASN A 158 11.28 16.96 3.57
C ASN A 158 11.72 18.22 4.30
N LYS A 159 10.88 19.26 4.33
CA LYS A 159 11.18 20.50 5.06
C LYS A 159 11.14 20.33 6.58
N VAL A 160 10.55 19.25 7.08
CA VAL A 160 10.47 18.94 8.53
C VAL A 160 11.27 17.68 8.92
N GLY A 161 12.08 17.14 8.02
CA GLY A 161 13.02 16.04 8.32
C GLY A 161 12.44 14.62 8.31
N LEU A 162 11.14 14.43 8.03
CA LEU A 162 10.44 13.12 8.04
C LEU A 162 10.17 12.50 6.67
N ASP A 163 10.68 11.31 6.38
CA ASP A 163 10.63 10.71 5.04
C ASP A 163 9.22 10.58 4.45
N HIS A 164 9.13 10.71 3.12
CA HIS A 164 7.88 10.71 2.36
C HIS A 164 7.09 9.38 2.47
N VAL A 165 7.76 8.29 2.88
CA VAL A 165 7.15 6.97 3.09
C VAL A 165 6.04 6.97 4.16
N LEU A 166 5.94 8.01 4.99
CA LEU A 166 4.77 8.18 5.86
C LEU A 166 3.45 8.26 5.06
N LEU A 167 3.49 8.83 3.84
CA LEU A 167 2.30 8.90 2.99
C LEU A 167 1.94 7.54 2.41
N VAL A 168 2.93 6.69 2.11
CA VAL A 168 2.70 5.28 1.75
C VAL A 168 2.00 4.56 2.90
N LYS A 169 2.46 4.76 4.15
CA LYS A 169 1.83 4.18 5.35
C LYS A 169 0.37 4.61 5.49
N VAL A 170 0.08 5.91 5.35
CA VAL A 170 -1.29 6.46 5.48
C VAL A 170 -2.20 5.94 4.35
N ALA A 171 -1.77 6.04 3.10
CA ALA A 171 -2.54 5.62 1.94
C ALA A 171 -2.83 4.11 1.96
N SER A 172 -1.79 3.29 2.16
CA SER A 172 -1.92 1.83 2.29
C SER A 172 -2.88 1.45 3.42
N THR A 173 -2.76 2.08 4.59
CA THR A 173 -3.64 1.80 5.74
C THR A 173 -5.11 2.05 5.39
N ALA A 174 -5.42 3.17 4.76
CA ALA A 174 -6.79 3.53 4.41
C ALA A 174 -7.42 2.53 3.41
N VAL A 175 -6.71 2.23 2.32
CA VAL A 175 -7.24 1.34 1.26
C VAL A 175 -7.31 -0.11 1.70
N VAL A 176 -6.32 -0.60 2.46
CA VAL A 176 -6.31 -1.98 2.98
C VAL A 176 -7.37 -2.19 4.05
N ALA A 177 -7.56 -1.21 4.96
CA ALA A 177 -8.63 -1.28 5.96
C ALA A 177 -10.02 -1.39 5.30
N GLN A 178 -10.25 -0.64 4.22
CA GLN A 178 -11.48 -0.73 3.44
C GLN A 178 -11.58 -2.10 2.73
N MET A 179 -10.49 -2.57 2.10
CA MET A 179 -10.45 -3.86 1.41
C MET A 179 -10.75 -5.05 2.34
N MET A 180 -10.28 -5.00 3.59
CA MET A 180 -10.59 -6.02 4.60
C MET A 180 -12.07 -6.01 5.03
N GLY A 181 -12.83 -4.98 4.64
CA GLY A 181 -14.23 -4.78 5.00
C GLY A 181 -14.39 -4.39 6.46
N LEU A 182 -13.48 -3.57 6.98
CA LEU A 182 -13.61 -2.97 8.31
C LEU A 182 -14.78 -1.98 8.32
N THR A 183 -15.36 -1.77 9.51
CA THR A 183 -16.37 -0.72 9.71
C THR A 183 -15.74 0.66 9.63
N ARG A 184 -16.51 1.68 9.27
CA ARG A 184 -16.07 3.07 9.25
C ARG A 184 -15.28 3.50 10.49
N GLN A 185 -15.78 3.16 11.68
CA GLN A 185 -15.10 3.50 12.93
C GLN A 185 -13.72 2.83 13.03
N GLN A 186 -13.60 1.60 12.55
CA GLN A 186 -12.32 0.89 12.50
C GLN A 186 -11.37 1.49 11.46
N VAL A 187 -11.88 1.95 10.30
CA VAL A 187 -11.05 2.63 9.29
C VAL A 187 -10.54 3.97 9.83
N LEU A 188 -11.40 4.77 10.50
CA LEU A 188 -11.00 6.00 11.19
C LEU A 188 -9.91 5.74 12.23
N ASN A 189 -10.08 4.70 13.06
CA ASN A 189 -9.08 4.28 14.04
C ASN A 189 -7.76 3.86 13.36
N ALA A 190 -7.83 3.14 12.24
CA ALA A 190 -6.64 2.67 11.54
C ALA A 190 -5.83 3.83 10.95
N VAL A 191 -6.52 4.78 10.29
CA VAL A 191 -5.86 5.97 9.72
C VAL A 191 -5.30 6.86 10.83
N SER A 192 -5.98 7.04 11.96
CA SER A 192 -5.42 7.78 13.09
C SER A 192 -4.19 7.10 13.69
N LEU A 193 -4.18 5.76 13.77
CA LEU A 193 -3.01 4.98 14.18
C LEU A 193 -1.83 5.18 13.23
N ALA A 194 -2.06 5.27 11.91
CA ALA A 194 -0.99 5.54 10.94
C ALA A 194 -0.34 6.93 11.13
N TRP A 195 -1.12 7.93 11.53
CA TRP A 195 -0.63 9.28 11.80
C TRP A 195 0.14 9.41 13.12
N VAL A 196 -0.33 8.74 14.18
CA VAL A 196 0.36 8.78 15.49
C VAL A 196 1.59 7.87 15.53
N ASP A 197 1.74 6.95 14.57
CA ASP A 197 2.88 6.05 14.49
C ASP A 197 4.21 6.80 14.29
N GLY A 198 5.32 6.14 14.64
CA GLY A 198 6.65 6.69 14.43
C GLY A 198 6.94 6.91 12.94
N GLN A 199 7.37 8.12 12.57
CA GLN A 199 7.70 8.45 11.18
C GLN A 199 9.21 8.47 10.98
N ALA A 200 9.67 7.75 9.96
CA ALA A 200 11.10 7.58 9.69
C ALA A 200 11.76 8.93 9.37
N LEU A 201 12.99 9.12 9.84
CA LEU A 201 13.85 10.20 9.35
C LEU A 201 14.33 9.86 7.93
N ARG A 202 14.83 10.87 7.22
CA ARG A 202 15.43 10.71 5.88
C ARG A 202 16.93 10.92 5.83
N THR A 203 17.64 10.44 6.85
CA THR A 203 19.08 10.66 7.05
C THR A 203 19.98 10.13 5.92
N TYR A 204 19.48 9.19 5.11
CA TYR A 204 20.25 8.49 4.08
C TYR A 204 19.91 8.92 2.64
N ARG A 205 19.35 10.12 2.43
CA ARG A 205 19.17 10.70 1.10
C ARG A 205 20.28 11.68 0.75
#